data_AF-A0A936D132-F1
#
_entry.id   AF-A0A936D132-F1
#
_cell.length_a   1.000
_cell.length_b   1.000
_cell.length_c   1.000
_cell.angle_alpha   90.00
_cell.angle_beta   90.00
_cell.angle_gamma   90.00
#
_symmetry.space_group_name_H-M   'P 1'
#
loop_
_entity.id
_entity.type
_entity.pdbx_description
1 polymer ?
#
loop_
_entity_poly.entity_id
_entity_poly.type
_entity_poly.pdbx_seq_one_letter_code
_entity_poly.pdbx_strand_id
1 'polypeptide(L)'
;MGASIFISYRRGVDAGFAGRLFDRLQRPFRNHGLFMDVDSIAPGQDFASILAARVAECAVLLAVIGRGWLAATNAGGQRRLDHPNDFVRIEIAAALSQSKRVIPVLIDDVTMPRADDLPEEIRPLVRLQATRLSHDHFKADCDRLIRSLKTVLKESAERGRAPANAAAGTLGLPPPPTASASHASALTLNHRPQTDAAPPKRLPARPAMPELAVFRDFETPSCPEVTVLPKGQFVMGSSDADVDAYADEKPAHAVAIRHPIAMSRYMITFEQYDHFCELAGKTRPLDEGWGRARRPVFNVSWQDACDYAAWLSAVTGHRYRLPTEAEWEYACRAGTTTRYAFGDAITGKFANVDGIVKKTTDSGRFPANRWGLYDMHGNLWEWVEDVWHDSYVGAPCDGSAWTIGGDDSKRVVRGGSYSYPVAEARSAVRCGQDRFTRDVHHGFRLVRDL
;
A
#
# COMPACT_ATOMS: atom_id res chain seq x y z
N MET A 1 -19.05 -0.71 21.01
CA MET A 1 -18.15 -1.15 19.93
C MET A 1 -18.85 -0.92 18.61
N GLY A 2 -18.20 -0.26 17.65
CA GLY A 2 -18.80 0.00 16.33
C GLY A 2 -18.86 -1.30 15.52
N ALA A 3 -20.00 -1.59 14.90
CA ALA A 3 -20.14 -2.70 13.96
C ALA A 3 -19.09 -2.54 12.84
N SER A 4 -18.30 -3.58 12.57
CA SER A 4 -17.19 -3.54 11.61
C SER A 4 -17.41 -4.47 10.40
N ILE A 5 -16.78 -4.16 9.29
CA ILE A 5 -16.81 -4.88 8.01
C ILE A 5 -15.45 -5.55 7.81
N PHE A 6 -15.45 -6.83 7.46
CA PHE A 6 -14.25 -7.58 7.11
C PHE A 6 -14.28 -7.98 5.62
N ILE A 7 -13.21 -7.74 4.86
CA ILE A 7 -13.09 -8.14 3.46
C ILE A 7 -12.09 -9.29 3.35
N SER A 8 -12.59 -10.48 3.06
CA SER A 8 -11.81 -11.68 2.74
C SER A 8 -11.68 -11.82 1.23
N TYR A 9 -10.46 -11.97 0.74
CA TYR A 9 -10.20 -12.11 -0.70
C TYR A 9 -8.98 -12.99 -0.97
N ARG A 10 -8.93 -13.56 -2.17
CA ARG A 10 -7.77 -14.33 -2.62
C ARG A 10 -6.72 -13.39 -3.22
N ARG A 11 -5.49 -13.39 -2.67
CA ARG A 11 -4.35 -12.71 -3.30
C ARG A 11 -3.98 -13.40 -4.63
N GLY A 12 -3.79 -12.62 -5.69
CA GLY A 12 -3.56 -13.10 -7.06
C GLY A 12 -4.27 -12.22 -8.09
N VAL A 13 -4.69 -12.82 -9.21
CA VAL A 13 -5.25 -12.14 -10.40
C VAL A 13 -6.41 -11.16 -10.08
N ASP A 14 -7.20 -11.44 -9.04
CA ASP A 14 -8.38 -10.65 -8.69
C ASP A 14 -8.16 -9.66 -7.51
N ALA A 15 -6.94 -9.54 -6.98
CA ALA A 15 -6.63 -8.69 -5.82
C ALA A 15 -6.95 -7.20 -6.05
N GLY A 16 -6.81 -6.73 -7.31
CA GLY A 16 -7.13 -5.35 -7.67
C GLY A 16 -8.61 -4.97 -7.44
N PHE A 17 -9.55 -5.91 -7.57
CA PHE A 17 -10.96 -5.63 -7.27
C PHE A 17 -11.23 -5.51 -5.78
N ALA A 18 -10.55 -6.31 -4.96
CA ALA A 18 -10.67 -6.22 -3.49
C ALA A 18 -10.12 -4.88 -2.97
N GLY A 19 -8.98 -4.42 -3.51
CA GLY A 19 -8.42 -3.10 -3.20
C GLY A 19 -9.37 -1.96 -3.60
N ARG A 20 -9.85 -1.95 -4.86
CA ARG A 20 -10.83 -0.95 -5.34
C ARG A 20 -12.11 -0.94 -4.51
N LEU A 21 -12.59 -2.11 -4.08
CA LEU A 21 -13.75 -2.23 -3.21
C LEU A 21 -13.44 -1.64 -1.82
N PHE A 22 -12.29 -1.98 -1.23
CA PHE A 22 -11.85 -1.45 0.06
C PHE A 22 -11.81 0.08 0.04
N ASP A 23 -11.15 0.69 -0.94
CA ASP A 23 -11.04 2.15 -1.09
C ASP A 23 -12.42 2.81 -1.16
N ARG A 24 -13.35 2.21 -1.90
CA ARG A 24 -14.70 2.74 -2.07
C ARG A 24 -15.55 2.63 -0.81
N LEU A 25 -15.26 1.65 0.04
CA LEU A 25 -15.93 1.42 1.32
C LEU A 25 -15.35 2.27 2.46
N GLN A 26 -14.09 2.70 2.39
CA GLN A 26 -13.46 3.50 3.44
C GLN A 26 -14.24 4.77 3.78
N ARG A 27 -14.57 5.60 2.78
CA ARG A 27 -15.26 6.89 3.04
C ARG A 27 -16.68 6.71 3.61
N PRO A 28 -17.57 5.86 3.04
CA PRO A 28 -18.90 5.63 3.59
C PRO A 28 -18.90 5.00 4.99
N PHE A 29 -17.88 4.22 5.33
CA PHE A 29 -17.81 3.44 6.56
C PHE A 29 -16.69 3.89 7.50
N ARG A 30 -16.15 5.10 7.38
CA ARG A 30 -15.05 5.62 8.23
C ARG A 30 -15.28 5.55 9.75
N ASN A 31 -16.55 5.52 10.17
CA ASN A 31 -16.96 5.42 11.58
C ASN A 31 -17.25 3.97 12.02
N HIS A 32 -17.12 3.03 11.09
CA HIS A 32 -17.22 1.59 11.27
C HIS A 32 -15.81 1.02 11.07
N GLY A 33 -15.41 0.00 11.83
CA GLY A 33 -14.14 -0.67 11.54
C GLY A 33 -14.20 -1.27 10.14
N LEU A 34 -13.23 -0.99 9.28
CA LEU A 34 -13.10 -1.63 7.98
C LEU A 34 -11.76 -2.36 7.95
N PHE A 35 -11.83 -3.68 7.85
CA PHE A 35 -10.68 -4.55 7.82
C PHE A 35 -10.63 -5.25 6.47
N MET A 36 -9.45 -5.33 5.89
CA MET A 36 -9.14 -6.14 4.72
C MET A 36 -8.00 -7.05 5.13
N ASP A 37 -8.06 -8.30 4.68
CA ASP A 37 -7.13 -9.38 5.05
C ASP A 37 -5.66 -8.93 5.17
N VAL A 38 -5.01 -9.45 6.22
CA VAL A 38 -3.99 -8.85 7.08
C VAL A 38 -2.65 -9.58 6.94
N ASP A 39 -1.58 -8.86 6.60
CA ASP A 39 -0.24 -9.16 7.11
C ASP A 39 0.10 -8.13 8.19
N SER A 40 -0.27 -8.43 9.43
CA SER A 40 0.12 -7.68 10.63
C SER A 40 0.02 -8.62 11.83
N ILE A 41 0.95 -9.58 11.91
CA ILE A 41 1.12 -10.40 13.11
C ILE A 41 2.59 -10.33 13.51
N ALA A 42 2.82 -9.92 14.77
CA ALA A 42 4.15 -9.90 15.35
C ALA A 42 4.69 -11.34 15.50
N PRO A 43 6.00 -11.58 15.33
CA PRO A 43 6.57 -12.90 15.52
C PRO A 43 6.20 -13.51 16.89
N GLY A 44 5.67 -14.74 16.91
CA GLY A 44 5.40 -15.51 18.13
C GLY A 44 3.94 -15.59 18.60
N GLN A 45 2.97 -15.08 17.83
CA GLN A 45 1.54 -15.22 18.14
C GLN A 45 0.84 -16.30 17.30
N ASP A 46 -0.13 -17.01 17.90
CA ASP A 46 -0.95 -18.02 17.23
C ASP A 46 -1.88 -17.38 16.18
N PHE A 47 -1.56 -17.64 14.92
CA PHE A 47 -2.15 -17.02 13.74
C PHE A 47 -3.66 -17.27 13.60
N ALA A 48 -4.11 -18.50 13.87
CA ALA A 48 -5.52 -18.87 13.72
C ALA A 48 -6.41 -18.13 14.75
N SER A 49 -5.86 -17.93 15.95
CA SER A 49 -6.54 -17.27 17.06
C SER A 49 -6.78 -15.77 16.82
N ILE A 50 -5.83 -15.08 16.15
CA ILE A 50 -5.98 -13.64 15.83
C ILE A 50 -6.99 -13.43 14.70
N LEU A 51 -6.95 -14.27 13.66
CA LEU A 51 -7.87 -14.15 12.52
C LEU A 51 -9.31 -14.45 12.95
N ALA A 52 -9.50 -15.47 13.78
CA ALA A 52 -10.79 -15.77 14.39
C ALA A 52 -11.30 -14.63 15.28
N ALA A 53 -10.43 -13.96 16.04
CA ALA A 53 -10.80 -12.80 16.86
C ALA A 53 -11.23 -11.60 16.01
N ARG A 54 -10.57 -11.33 14.88
CA ARG A 54 -10.95 -10.24 13.96
C ARG A 54 -12.28 -10.50 13.26
N VAL A 55 -12.51 -11.75 12.84
CA VAL A 55 -13.82 -12.18 12.32
C VAL A 55 -14.88 -12.12 13.42
N ALA A 56 -14.54 -12.41 14.67
CA ALA A 56 -15.44 -12.29 15.81
C ALA A 56 -15.85 -10.84 16.09
N GLU A 57 -14.96 -9.88 15.86
CA GLU A 57 -15.24 -8.44 16.01
C GLU A 57 -16.08 -7.87 14.84
N CYS A 58 -16.16 -8.57 13.71
CA CYS A 58 -16.94 -8.12 12.56
C CYS A 58 -18.44 -8.36 12.70
N ALA A 59 -19.21 -7.42 12.17
CA ALA A 59 -20.66 -7.54 11.98
C ALA A 59 -20.99 -8.21 10.65
N VAL A 60 -20.14 -8.01 9.63
CA VAL A 60 -20.32 -8.56 8.29
C VAL A 60 -18.97 -8.88 7.66
N LEU A 61 -18.88 -10.04 7.01
CA LEU A 61 -17.76 -10.46 6.18
C LEU A 61 -18.16 -10.43 4.70
N LEU A 62 -17.37 -9.77 3.88
CA LEU A 62 -17.44 -9.80 2.42
C LEU A 62 -16.46 -10.86 1.91
N ALA A 63 -16.95 -11.89 1.23
CA ALA A 63 -16.12 -12.91 0.60
C ALA A 63 -15.99 -12.58 -0.89
N VAL A 64 -14.85 -12.03 -1.31
CA VAL A 64 -14.58 -11.64 -2.70
C VAL A 64 -14.14 -12.86 -3.50
N ILE A 65 -14.95 -13.25 -4.49
CA ILE A 65 -14.79 -14.47 -5.29
C ILE A 65 -14.58 -14.04 -6.75
N GLY A 66 -13.31 -14.08 -7.17
CA GLY A 66 -12.88 -13.83 -8.56
C GLY A 66 -12.52 -15.11 -9.32
N ARG A 67 -12.04 -14.96 -10.56
CA ARG A 67 -11.79 -16.09 -11.48
C ARG A 67 -10.74 -17.06 -10.95
N GLY A 68 -9.73 -16.57 -10.24
CA GLY A 68 -8.67 -17.39 -9.64
C GLY A 68 -9.05 -18.01 -8.30
N TRP A 69 -10.21 -17.67 -7.73
CA TRP A 69 -10.52 -17.97 -6.32
C TRP A 69 -10.56 -19.47 -6.01
N LEU A 70 -11.21 -20.25 -6.87
CA LEU A 70 -11.41 -21.70 -6.69
C LEU A 70 -10.20 -22.53 -7.13
N ALA A 71 -9.56 -22.09 -8.23
CA ALA A 71 -8.50 -22.81 -8.93
C ALA A 71 -7.09 -22.49 -8.42
N ALA A 72 -6.93 -21.51 -7.52
CA ALA A 72 -5.62 -21.15 -6.98
C ALA A 72 -4.95 -22.35 -6.31
N THR A 73 -3.70 -22.63 -6.72
CA THR A 73 -2.88 -23.72 -6.19
C THR A 73 -1.71 -23.19 -5.34
N ASN A 74 -1.20 -24.03 -4.45
CA ASN A 74 0.07 -23.79 -3.76
C ASN A 74 1.26 -24.17 -4.68
N ALA A 75 2.49 -24.00 -4.19
CA ALA A 75 3.71 -24.37 -4.92
C ALA A 75 3.78 -25.87 -5.30
N GLY A 76 3.03 -26.74 -4.61
CA GLY A 76 2.91 -28.16 -4.90
C GLY A 76 1.78 -28.51 -5.87
N GLY A 77 1.12 -27.52 -6.49
CA GLY A 77 0.02 -27.75 -7.45
C GLY A 77 -1.30 -28.20 -6.82
N GLN A 78 -1.40 -28.27 -5.49
CA GLN A 78 -2.65 -28.60 -4.79
C GLN A 78 -3.50 -27.34 -4.64
N ARG A 79 -4.83 -27.48 -4.77
CA ARG A 79 -5.76 -26.37 -4.55
C ARG A 79 -5.62 -25.82 -3.14
N ARG A 80 -5.47 -24.49 -3.04
CA ARG A 80 -5.27 -23.81 -1.77
C ARG A 80 -6.45 -23.98 -0.84
N LEU A 81 -7.68 -23.89 -1.35
CA LEU A 81 -8.89 -24.07 -0.54
C LEU A 81 -8.97 -25.44 0.13
N ASP A 82 -8.37 -26.48 -0.44
CA ASP A 82 -8.38 -27.82 0.18
C ASP A 82 -7.38 -27.91 1.35
N HIS A 83 -6.44 -26.98 1.43
CA HIS A 83 -5.46 -26.91 2.51
C HIS A 83 -6.11 -26.34 3.78
N PRO A 84 -5.94 -26.97 4.96
CA PRO A 84 -6.55 -26.52 6.22
C PRO A 84 -6.04 -25.15 6.67
N ASN A 85 -4.81 -24.78 6.27
CA ASN A 85 -4.19 -23.50 6.62
C ASN A 85 -4.46 -22.36 5.62
N ASP A 86 -5.41 -22.53 4.71
CA ASP A 86 -5.75 -21.48 3.75
C ASP A 86 -6.54 -20.34 4.40
N PHE A 87 -6.05 -19.11 4.27
CA PHE A 87 -6.60 -17.96 5.01
C PHE A 87 -8.05 -17.67 4.65
N VAL A 88 -8.39 -17.62 3.37
CA VAL A 88 -9.78 -17.40 2.93
C VAL A 88 -10.71 -18.50 3.44
N ARG A 89 -10.27 -19.77 3.43
CA ARG A 89 -11.06 -20.87 4.04
C ARG A 89 -11.28 -20.61 5.53
N ILE A 90 -10.22 -20.30 6.28
CA ILE A 90 -10.28 -20.08 7.72
C ILE A 90 -11.22 -18.90 8.05
N GLU A 91 -11.10 -17.79 7.34
CA GLU A 91 -11.91 -16.58 7.56
C GLU A 91 -13.40 -16.84 7.31
N ILE A 92 -13.72 -17.45 6.17
CA ILE A 92 -15.11 -17.75 5.81
C ILE A 92 -15.69 -18.80 6.77
N ALA A 93 -14.93 -19.85 7.09
CA ALA A 93 -15.36 -20.87 8.04
C ALA A 93 -15.61 -20.29 9.44
N ALA A 94 -14.72 -19.42 9.92
CA ALA A 94 -14.87 -18.73 11.19
C ALA A 94 -16.10 -17.81 11.21
N ALA A 95 -16.38 -17.10 10.12
CA ALA A 95 -17.55 -16.23 10.03
C ALA A 95 -18.85 -17.04 10.01
N LEU A 96 -18.89 -18.13 9.24
CA LEU A 96 -20.05 -19.02 9.15
C LEU A 96 -20.33 -19.72 10.49
N SER A 97 -19.30 -20.25 11.16
CA SER A 97 -19.45 -20.96 12.44
C SER A 97 -19.92 -20.03 13.57
N GLN A 98 -19.50 -18.77 13.54
CA GLN A 98 -19.95 -17.74 14.48
C GLN A 98 -21.28 -17.06 14.07
N SER A 99 -21.98 -17.61 13.07
CA SER A 99 -23.25 -17.06 12.54
C SER A 99 -23.16 -15.58 12.14
N LYS A 100 -21.98 -15.13 11.69
CA LYS A 100 -21.78 -13.79 11.16
C LYS A 100 -22.49 -13.65 9.81
N ARG A 101 -22.85 -12.43 9.46
CA ARG A 101 -23.40 -12.14 8.13
C ARG A 101 -22.26 -12.26 7.11
N VAL A 102 -22.32 -13.26 6.25
CA VAL A 102 -21.38 -13.40 5.12
C VAL A 102 -22.09 -12.98 3.83
N ILE A 103 -21.45 -12.14 3.02
CA ILE A 103 -21.94 -11.71 1.71
C ILE A 103 -20.91 -12.14 0.65
N PRO A 104 -21.24 -13.12 -0.20
CA PRO A 104 -20.43 -13.40 -1.37
C PRO A 104 -20.46 -12.23 -2.36
N VAL A 105 -19.27 -11.80 -2.80
CA VAL A 105 -19.07 -10.73 -3.78
C VAL A 105 -18.42 -11.34 -5.01
N LEU A 106 -19.22 -11.61 -6.04
CA LEU A 106 -18.78 -12.20 -7.31
C LEU A 106 -18.20 -11.11 -8.21
N ILE A 107 -16.99 -11.33 -8.73
CA ILE A 107 -16.33 -10.41 -9.66
C ILE A 107 -16.66 -10.76 -11.10
N ASP A 108 -16.99 -9.75 -11.90
CA ASP A 108 -17.31 -9.84 -13.32
C ASP A 108 -18.33 -10.92 -13.64
N ASP A 109 -17.96 -11.93 -14.44
CA ASP A 109 -18.79 -13.02 -14.92
C ASP A 109 -18.81 -14.24 -14.00
N VAL A 110 -18.02 -14.24 -12.91
CA VAL A 110 -17.88 -15.38 -12.00
C VAL A 110 -19.21 -15.82 -11.41
N THR A 111 -19.40 -17.13 -11.30
CA THR A 111 -20.57 -17.78 -10.70
C THR A 111 -20.22 -18.34 -9.33
N MET A 112 -21.23 -18.55 -8.47
CA MET A 112 -21.03 -19.22 -7.20
C MET A 112 -20.42 -20.63 -7.40
N PRO A 113 -19.41 -21.03 -6.62
CA PRO A 113 -18.90 -22.40 -6.63
C PRO A 113 -19.97 -23.44 -6.29
N ARG A 114 -19.79 -24.69 -6.72
CA ARG A 114 -20.69 -25.80 -6.32
C ARG A 114 -20.31 -26.28 -4.92
N ALA A 115 -21.27 -26.91 -4.23
CA ALA A 115 -21.02 -27.44 -2.89
C ALA A 115 -19.89 -28.50 -2.87
N ASP A 116 -19.79 -29.29 -3.94
CA ASP A 116 -18.78 -30.35 -4.08
C ASP A 116 -17.38 -29.79 -4.34
N ASP A 117 -17.28 -28.55 -4.81
CA ASP A 117 -16.00 -27.88 -5.06
C ASP A 117 -15.41 -27.25 -3.79
N LEU A 118 -16.16 -27.26 -2.68
CA LEU A 118 -15.82 -26.57 -1.44
C LEU A 118 -15.57 -27.54 -0.27
N PRO A 119 -14.58 -27.23 0.59
CA PRO A 119 -14.42 -27.88 1.90
C PRO A 119 -15.70 -27.78 2.73
N GLU A 120 -15.96 -28.81 3.54
CA GLU A 120 -17.19 -28.98 4.31
C GLU A 120 -17.56 -27.73 5.13
N GLU A 121 -16.57 -27.07 5.72
CA GLU A 121 -16.76 -25.95 6.64
C GLU A 121 -17.27 -24.68 5.94
N ILE A 122 -16.99 -24.54 4.64
CA ILE A 122 -17.41 -23.38 3.84
C ILE A 122 -18.49 -23.70 2.81
N ARG A 123 -18.94 -24.96 2.70
CA ARG A 123 -20.09 -25.35 1.86
C ARG A 123 -21.33 -24.48 2.07
N PRO A 124 -21.69 -24.02 3.28
CA PRO A 124 -22.85 -23.16 3.46
C PRO A 124 -22.83 -21.86 2.65
N LEU A 125 -21.64 -21.40 2.21
CA LEU A 125 -21.44 -20.23 1.37
C LEU A 125 -22.27 -20.28 0.08
N VAL A 126 -22.45 -21.46 -0.53
CA VAL A 126 -23.18 -21.61 -1.81
C VAL A 126 -24.66 -21.28 -1.72
N ARG A 127 -25.23 -21.31 -0.50
CA ARG A 127 -26.64 -21.02 -0.24
C ARG A 127 -26.88 -19.54 0.05
N LEU A 128 -25.82 -18.73 0.14
CA LEU A 128 -25.92 -17.32 0.46
C LEU A 128 -26.20 -16.50 -0.81
N GLN A 129 -27.02 -15.46 -0.65
CA GLN A 129 -27.28 -14.52 -1.72
C GLN A 129 -26.04 -13.69 -2.02
N ALA A 130 -25.58 -13.76 -3.26
CA ALA A 130 -24.40 -13.06 -3.73
C ALA A 130 -24.74 -11.68 -4.28
N THR A 131 -23.80 -10.76 -4.16
CA THR A 131 -23.78 -9.53 -4.95
C THR A 131 -22.72 -9.64 -6.04
N ARG A 132 -22.91 -8.91 -7.14
CA ARG A 132 -21.96 -8.89 -8.27
C ARG A 132 -21.33 -7.51 -8.41
N LEU A 133 -20.03 -7.47 -8.59
CA LEU A 133 -19.27 -6.28 -8.97
C LEU A 133 -18.65 -6.53 -10.35
N SER A 134 -19.12 -5.82 -11.35
CA SER A 134 -18.55 -5.85 -12.70
C SER A 134 -17.58 -4.70 -12.92
N HIS A 135 -16.61 -4.87 -13.81
CA HIS A 135 -15.73 -3.78 -14.25
C HIS A 135 -16.53 -2.60 -14.81
N ASP A 136 -17.46 -2.88 -15.73
CA ASP A 136 -18.22 -1.86 -16.48
C ASP A 136 -19.18 -1.04 -15.60
N HIS A 137 -19.74 -1.66 -14.56
CA HIS A 137 -20.71 -1.01 -13.67
C HIS A 137 -20.19 -0.86 -12.24
N PHE A 138 -18.87 -0.92 -12.04
CA PHE A 138 -18.23 -1.05 -10.73
C PHE A 138 -18.74 -0.04 -9.70
N LYS A 139 -18.86 1.24 -10.09
CA LYS A 139 -19.35 2.30 -9.21
C LYS A 139 -20.79 2.06 -8.76
N ALA A 140 -21.68 1.75 -9.70
CA ALA A 140 -23.10 1.53 -9.42
C ALA A 140 -23.30 0.26 -8.58
N ASP A 141 -22.53 -0.78 -8.88
CA ASP A 141 -22.52 -2.05 -8.15
C ASP A 141 -22.05 -1.85 -6.70
N CYS A 142 -20.95 -1.11 -6.50
CA CYS A 142 -20.47 -0.71 -5.18
C CYS A 142 -21.49 0.14 -4.41
N ASP A 143 -22.16 1.09 -5.06
CA ASP A 143 -23.16 1.93 -4.41
C ASP A 143 -24.38 1.09 -3.94
N ARG A 144 -24.76 0.03 -4.68
CA ARG A 144 -25.77 -0.94 -4.23
C ARG A 144 -25.29 -1.72 -3.01
N LEU A 145 -24.05 -2.22 -3.04
CA LEU A 145 -23.44 -2.94 -1.91
C LEU A 145 -23.33 -2.05 -0.66
N ILE A 146 -22.92 -0.79 -0.80
CA ILE A 146 -22.86 0.18 0.31
C ILE A 146 -24.24 0.37 0.95
N ARG A 147 -25.31 0.46 0.15
CA ARG A 147 -26.68 0.55 0.70
C ARG A 147 -27.04 -0.68 1.52
N SER A 148 -26.75 -1.88 0.99
CA SER A 148 -26.97 -3.14 1.71
C SER A 148 -26.18 -3.20 3.02
N LEU A 149 -24.91 -2.83 2.99
CA LEU A 149 -24.03 -2.83 4.16
C LEU A 149 -24.48 -1.84 5.25
N LYS A 150 -24.95 -0.64 4.87
CA LYS A 150 -25.53 0.31 5.84
C LYS A 150 -26.73 -0.29 6.57
N THR A 151 -27.60 -1.02 5.87
CA THR A 151 -28.73 -1.72 6.49
C THR A 151 -28.24 -2.81 7.44
N VAL A 152 -27.30 -3.66 7.01
CA VAL A 152 -26.75 -4.75 7.83
C VAL A 152 -26.09 -4.21 9.12
N LEU A 153 -25.29 -3.14 9.01
CA LEU A 153 -24.63 -2.56 10.17
C LEU A 153 -25.63 -1.90 11.13
N LYS A 154 -26.70 -1.29 10.60
CA LYS A 154 -27.79 -0.76 11.42
C LYS A 154 -28.51 -1.87 12.19
N GLU A 155 -28.90 -2.94 11.51
CA GLU A 155 -29.54 -4.11 12.15
C GLU A 155 -28.63 -4.80 13.18
N SER A 156 -27.33 -4.83 12.92
CA SER A 156 -26.34 -5.38 13.86
C SER A 156 -26.22 -4.50 15.12
N ALA A 157 -26.18 -3.19 14.95
CA ALA A 157 -26.16 -2.24 16.07
C ALA A 157 -27.45 -2.27 16.90
N GLU A 158 -28.60 -2.49 16.25
CA GLU A 158 -29.90 -2.63 16.93
C GLU A 158 -30.00 -3.96 17.68
N ARG A 159 -29.53 -5.08 17.10
CA ARG A 159 -29.42 -6.38 17.79
C ARG A 159 -28.50 -6.34 19.01
N GLY A 160 -27.43 -5.54 18.96
CA GLY A 160 -26.53 -5.32 20.11
C GLY A 160 -27.07 -4.38 21.18
N ARG A 161 -28.20 -3.67 20.94
CA ARG A 161 -28.84 -2.73 21.86
C ARG A 161 -30.13 -3.25 22.51
N ALA A 162 -30.68 -4.38 22.06
CA ALA A 162 -31.85 -4.98 22.68
C ALA A 162 -31.54 -5.43 24.13
N PRO A 163 -32.41 -5.14 25.12
CA PRO A 163 -32.16 -5.56 26.49
C PRO A 163 -32.21 -7.09 26.58
N ALA A 164 -31.20 -7.67 27.22
CA ALA A 164 -31.19 -9.05 27.65
C ALA A 164 -32.31 -9.25 28.69
N ASN A 165 -33.50 -9.61 28.22
CA ASN A 165 -34.57 -10.06 29.11
C ASN A 165 -35.36 -11.18 28.43
N ALA A 166 -34.90 -12.42 28.65
CA ALA A 166 -35.68 -13.65 28.80
C ALA A 166 -34.77 -14.87 28.54
N ALA A 167 -34.12 -15.36 29.59
CA ALA A 167 -33.88 -16.77 29.89
C ALA A 167 -32.90 -16.89 31.07
N ALA A 168 -33.36 -16.53 32.27
CA ALA A 168 -32.75 -17.03 33.49
C ALA A 168 -33.32 -18.43 33.75
N GLY A 169 -32.54 -19.46 33.44
CA GLY A 169 -32.71 -20.83 33.90
C GLY A 169 -31.43 -21.24 34.63
N THR A 170 -31.51 -21.27 35.95
CA THR A 170 -30.47 -21.52 36.95
C THR A 170 -29.67 -22.82 36.74
N LEU A 171 -28.36 -22.76 37.05
CA LEU A 171 -27.41 -23.80 37.58
C LEU A 171 -26.00 -23.39 37.06
N GLY A 172 -24.93 -23.10 37.80
CA GLY A 172 -24.51 -23.22 39.19
C GLY A 172 -22.98 -23.42 39.19
N LEU A 173 -22.25 -22.84 40.17
CA LEU A 173 -20.83 -23.06 40.57
C LEU A 173 -19.73 -22.16 39.92
N PRO A 174 -18.55 -21.95 40.59
CA PRO A 174 -18.29 -21.00 41.68
C PRO A 174 -17.15 -19.99 41.34
N PRO A 175 -16.86 -18.97 42.17
CA PRO A 175 -15.88 -17.94 41.84
C PRO A 175 -14.42 -18.36 42.10
N PRO A 176 -13.43 -17.79 41.37
CA PRO A 176 -12.02 -17.95 41.71
C PRO A 176 -11.64 -17.04 42.91
N PRO A 177 -10.63 -17.43 43.71
CA PRO A 177 -10.28 -16.74 44.93
C PRO A 177 -9.49 -15.44 44.69
N THR A 178 -9.70 -14.50 45.61
CA THR A 178 -8.94 -13.27 45.82
C THR A 178 -7.68 -13.53 46.64
N ALA A 179 -6.57 -12.85 46.32
CA ALA A 179 -5.50 -12.47 47.25
C ALA A 179 -4.64 -11.38 46.55
N SER A 180 -4.75 -10.12 46.94
CA SER A 180 -4.01 -9.44 48.01
C SER A 180 -2.51 -9.25 47.72
N ALA A 181 -2.14 -7.98 47.66
CA ALA A 181 -0.77 -7.50 47.72
C ALA A 181 -0.06 -7.97 49.00
N SER A 182 1.25 -8.19 48.95
CA SER A 182 2.20 -7.38 49.74
C SER A 182 3.66 -7.86 49.63
N HIS A 183 4.54 -6.91 49.95
CA HIS A 183 5.93 -7.01 50.42
C HIS A 183 7.09 -7.21 49.43
N ALA A 184 7.86 -6.13 49.36
CA ALA A 184 9.25 -6.07 48.96
C ALA A 184 10.15 -6.89 49.90
N SER A 185 11.22 -7.45 49.34
CA SER A 185 12.50 -7.62 50.03
C SER A 185 13.63 -7.66 49.01
N ALA A 186 14.60 -6.78 49.23
CA ALA A 186 15.85 -6.70 48.50
C ALA A 186 16.75 -7.88 48.88
N LEU A 187 17.42 -8.49 47.89
CA LEU A 187 18.64 -9.24 48.10
C LEU A 187 19.58 -8.97 46.92
N THR A 188 20.71 -8.39 47.28
CA THR A 188 21.90 -8.04 46.51
C THR A 188 22.50 -9.26 45.82
N LEU A 189 22.94 -9.12 44.57
CA LEU A 189 23.88 -10.07 43.96
C LEU A 189 25.04 -9.37 43.27
N ASN A 190 26.21 -9.86 43.67
CA ASN A 190 27.55 -9.32 43.49
C ASN A 190 28.01 -9.20 42.03
N HIS A 191 28.77 -8.13 41.81
CA HIS A 191 29.67 -7.91 40.69
C HIS A 191 30.90 -8.84 40.78
N ARG A 192 31.34 -9.41 39.65
CA ARG A 192 32.73 -9.79 39.32
C ARG A 192 32.89 -10.04 37.81
N PRO A 193 34.11 -9.95 37.23
CA PRO A 193 34.40 -8.96 36.19
C PRO A 193 34.63 -9.54 34.79
N GLN A 194 34.63 -8.62 33.83
CA GLN A 194 34.89 -8.75 32.40
C GLN A 194 36.11 -9.60 32.04
N THR A 195 35.96 -10.41 30.98
CA THR A 195 37.07 -10.92 30.18
C THR A 195 37.08 -10.21 28.82
N ASP A 196 38.27 -9.75 28.43
CA ASP A 196 38.54 -9.00 27.21
C ASP A 196 38.09 -9.73 25.94
N ALA A 197 37.11 -9.16 25.23
CA ALA A 197 36.79 -9.52 23.86
C ALA A 197 37.49 -8.54 22.91
N ALA A 198 38.25 -9.09 21.96
CA ALA A 198 39.00 -8.36 20.94
C ALA A 198 38.14 -7.33 20.18
N PRO A 199 38.72 -6.19 19.75
CA PRO A 199 37.96 -5.14 19.09
C PRO A 199 37.30 -5.66 17.80
N PRO A 200 36.04 -5.24 17.51
CA PRO A 200 35.36 -5.68 16.30
C PRO A 200 36.14 -5.19 15.07
N LYS A 201 36.42 -6.10 14.13
CA LYS A 201 36.99 -5.77 12.84
C LYS A 201 36.13 -4.68 12.19
N ARG A 202 36.77 -3.55 11.86
CA ARG A 202 36.15 -2.42 11.17
C ARG A 202 35.51 -2.95 9.87
N LEU A 203 34.19 -2.83 9.76
CA LEU A 203 33.49 -3.05 8.49
C LEU A 203 34.15 -2.13 7.43
N PRO A 204 34.36 -2.62 6.19
CA PRO A 204 34.93 -1.79 5.14
C PRO A 204 34.09 -0.51 5.00
N ALA A 205 34.77 0.62 4.89
CA ALA A 205 34.12 1.92 4.75
C ALA A 205 33.16 1.89 3.56
N ARG A 206 31.91 2.30 3.79
CA ARG A 206 30.90 2.48 2.74
C ARG A 206 31.51 3.39 1.66
N PRO A 207 31.48 3.04 0.36
CA PRO A 207 32.01 3.90 -0.68
C PRO A 207 31.37 5.28 -0.57
N ALA A 208 32.19 6.33 -0.65
CA ALA A 208 31.73 7.72 -0.59
C ALA A 208 30.61 7.94 -1.62
N MET A 209 29.53 8.62 -1.21
CA MET A 209 28.48 9.00 -2.15
C MET A 209 29.09 9.93 -3.19
N PRO A 210 28.76 9.80 -4.49
CA PRO A 210 29.13 10.81 -5.46
C PRO A 210 28.55 12.15 -5.00
N GLU A 211 29.39 13.18 -4.95
CA GLU A 211 28.96 14.53 -4.62
C GLU A 211 28.26 15.12 -5.86
N LEU A 212 26.96 14.84 -5.98
CA LEU A 212 26.12 15.40 -7.03
C LEU A 212 25.78 16.85 -6.70
N ALA A 213 25.71 17.69 -7.73
CA ALA A 213 25.35 19.09 -7.55
C ALA A 213 23.90 19.20 -7.04
N VAL A 214 23.72 19.93 -5.94
CA VAL A 214 22.43 20.21 -5.32
C VAL A 214 22.18 21.71 -5.33
N PHE A 215 21.00 22.14 -5.75
CA PHE A 215 20.65 23.56 -5.82
C PHE A 215 19.13 23.78 -5.70
N ARG A 216 18.76 25.06 -5.64
CA ARG A 216 17.40 25.58 -5.77
C ARG A 216 17.44 26.71 -6.79
N ASP A 217 16.36 26.88 -7.55
CA ASP A 217 16.28 27.98 -8.52
C ASP A 217 16.04 29.34 -7.83
N PHE A 218 15.53 29.35 -6.60
CA PHE A 218 15.39 30.55 -5.78
C PHE A 218 15.43 30.23 -4.28
N GLU A 219 15.84 31.20 -3.47
CA GLU A 219 16.10 31.07 -2.03
C GLU A 219 14.82 31.16 -1.17
N THR A 220 13.82 30.33 -1.48
CA THR A 220 12.65 30.16 -0.60
C THR A 220 12.41 28.69 -0.26
N PRO A 221 11.83 28.39 0.91
CA PRO A 221 11.43 27.02 1.27
C PRO A 221 10.42 26.40 0.28
N SER A 222 9.67 27.24 -0.44
CA SER A 222 8.68 26.82 -1.45
C SER A 222 9.32 26.33 -2.76
N CYS A 223 10.58 26.66 -3.04
CA CYS A 223 11.32 26.10 -4.18
C CYS A 223 11.83 24.70 -3.84
N PRO A 224 11.54 23.65 -4.64
CA PRO A 224 12.10 22.33 -4.43
C PRO A 224 13.62 22.31 -4.58
N GLU A 225 14.31 21.66 -3.64
CA GLU A 225 15.72 21.32 -3.78
C GLU A 225 15.90 20.17 -4.75
N VAL A 226 16.73 20.37 -5.76
CA VAL A 226 16.98 19.39 -6.81
C VAL A 226 18.43 18.91 -6.78
N THR A 227 18.66 17.66 -7.19
CA THR A 227 19.99 17.07 -7.36
C THR A 227 20.20 16.69 -8.82
N VAL A 228 21.36 17.04 -9.38
CA VAL A 228 21.71 16.71 -10.77
C VAL A 228 22.01 15.22 -10.90
N LEU A 229 21.24 14.52 -11.72
CA LEU A 229 21.44 13.09 -11.94
C LEU A 229 22.50 12.86 -13.02
N PRO A 230 23.40 11.87 -12.84
CA PRO A 230 24.37 11.53 -13.87
C PRO A 230 23.64 10.97 -15.09
N LYS A 231 24.11 11.33 -16.30
CA LYS A 231 23.72 10.62 -17.52
C LYS A 231 24.17 9.16 -17.42
N GLY A 232 23.42 8.25 -18.03
CA GLY A 232 23.79 6.85 -17.97
C GLY A 232 22.81 5.92 -18.66
N GLN A 233 23.06 4.63 -18.46
CA GLN A 233 22.20 3.56 -18.92
C GLN A 233 21.91 2.64 -17.74
N PHE A 234 20.73 2.04 -17.76
CA PHE A 234 20.34 1.03 -16.78
C PHE A 234 19.39 0.02 -17.42
N VAL A 235 19.16 -1.07 -16.70
CA VAL A 235 18.12 -2.03 -17.06
C VAL A 235 16.85 -1.65 -16.30
N MET A 236 15.83 -1.27 -17.04
CA MET A 236 14.49 -0.96 -16.53
C MET A 236 13.65 -2.22 -16.46
N GLY A 237 12.82 -2.33 -15.42
CA GLY A 237 11.98 -3.49 -15.17
C GLY A 237 12.69 -4.59 -14.37
N SER A 238 12.03 -5.74 -14.29
CA SER A 238 12.47 -6.86 -13.46
C SER A 238 13.04 -8.00 -14.26
N SER A 239 14.10 -8.61 -13.72
CA SER A 239 14.72 -9.81 -14.28
C SER A 239 13.71 -10.94 -14.39
N ASP A 240 13.81 -11.77 -15.43
CA ASP A 240 12.98 -12.97 -15.57
C ASP A 240 13.19 -13.98 -14.44
N ALA A 241 14.34 -13.93 -13.78
CA ALA A 241 14.63 -14.76 -12.61
C ALA A 241 13.99 -14.25 -11.30
N ASP A 242 13.46 -13.02 -11.28
CA ASP A 242 12.76 -12.50 -10.11
C ASP A 242 11.34 -13.10 -10.06
N VAL A 243 11.15 -14.05 -9.15
CA VAL A 243 9.88 -14.77 -8.95
C VAL A 243 8.79 -13.89 -8.35
N ASP A 244 9.16 -12.76 -7.75
CA ASP A 244 8.23 -11.80 -7.14
C ASP A 244 7.85 -10.67 -8.12
N ALA A 245 8.41 -10.67 -9.32
CA ALA A 245 8.13 -9.65 -10.33
C ALA A 245 6.74 -9.81 -10.95
N TYR A 246 6.03 -8.69 -11.07
CA TYR A 246 4.77 -8.63 -11.79
C TYR A 246 4.99 -8.70 -13.31
N ALA A 247 3.93 -9.08 -14.04
CA ALA A 247 4.00 -9.23 -15.50
C ALA A 247 4.24 -7.89 -16.21
N ASP A 248 3.73 -6.79 -15.65
CA ASP A 248 3.89 -5.42 -16.15
C ASP A 248 5.29 -4.83 -15.91
N GLU A 249 6.11 -5.48 -15.09
CA GLU A 249 7.52 -5.16 -14.90
C GLU A 249 8.42 -5.76 -16.00
N LYS A 250 7.84 -6.48 -16.96
CA LYS A 250 8.57 -7.24 -17.99
C LYS A 250 8.24 -6.79 -19.41
N PRO A 251 9.15 -7.02 -20.38
CA PRO A 251 10.51 -7.52 -20.19
C PRO A 251 11.46 -6.47 -19.61
N ALA A 252 12.48 -6.94 -18.88
CA ALA A 252 13.62 -6.08 -18.56
C ALA A 252 14.31 -5.62 -19.84
N HIS A 253 14.61 -4.32 -19.96
CA HIS A 253 15.18 -3.74 -21.17
C HIS A 253 16.15 -2.59 -20.84
N ALA A 254 17.10 -2.34 -21.74
CA ALA A 254 18.08 -1.28 -21.55
C ALA A 254 17.47 0.09 -21.89
N VAL A 255 17.65 1.07 -21.00
CA VAL A 255 17.22 2.46 -21.18
C VAL A 255 18.39 3.40 -20.95
N ALA A 256 18.50 4.44 -21.79
CA ALA A 256 19.56 5.44 -21.73
C ALA A 256 19.02 6.82 -21.35
N ILE A 257 19.38 7.34 -20.17
CA ILE A 257 19.12 8.73 -19.77
C ILE A 257 20.26 9.60 -20.30
N ARG A 258 20.07 10.16 -21.50
CA ARG A 258 21.12 10.88 -22.25
C ARG A 258 21.17 12.37 -21.96
N HIS A 259 20.06 12.93 -21.53
CA HIS A 259 19.94 14.36 -21.22
C HIS A 259 20.20 14.59 -19.74
N PRO A 260 20.95 15.66 -19.39
CA PRO A 260 21.15 15.99 -18.00
C PRO A 260 19.81 16.46 -17.43
N ILE A 261 19.44 15.89 -16.28
CA ILE A 261 18.23 16.26 -15.55
C ILE A 261 18.59 16.48 -14.09
N ALA A 262 17.86 17.38 -13.43
CA ALA A 262 17.88 17.47 -11.97
C ALA A 262 16.53 16.98 -11.42
N MET A 263 16.53 16.17 -10.38
CA MET A 263 15.31 15.65 -9.76
C MET A 263 15.15 16.22 -8.36
N SER A 264 13.91 16.55 -7.96
CA SER A 264 13.64 16.99 -6.59
C SER A 264 14.05 15.90 -5.61
N ARG A 265 14.88 16.29 -4.63
CA ARG A 265 15.46 15.36 -3.63
C ARG A 265 14.40 14.69 -2.78
N TYR A 266 13.28 15.38 -2.62
CA TYR A 266 12.13 14.98 -1.84
C TYR A 266 10.89 14.95 -2.74
N MET A 267 9.87 14.21 -2.32
CA MET A 267 8.50 14.42 -2.78
C MET A 267 8.10 15.89 -2.53
N ILE A 268 7.24 16.44 -3.38
CA ILE A 268 6.72 17.80 -3.18
C ILE A 268 5.92 17.85 -1.89
N THR A 269 6.20 18.83 -1.03
CA THR A 269 5.60 18.93 0.30
C THR A 269 4.31 19.75 0.31
N PHE A 270 3.51 19.61 1.37
CA PHE A 270 2.37 20.50 1.59
C PHE A 270 2.79 21.97 1.68
N GLU A 271 3.93 22.30 2.29
CA GLU A 271 4.45 23.69 2.33
C GLU A 271 4.66 24.26 0.93
N GLN A 272 5.29 23.48 0.05
CA GLN A 272 5.56 23.87 -1.33
C GLN A 272 4.27 23.99 -2.14
N TYR A 273 3.36 23.02 -1.99
CA TYR A 273 2.09 22.99 -2.69
C TYR A 273 1.12 24.08 -2.20
N ASP A 274 1.13 24.40 -0.91
CA ASP A 274 0.30 25.47 -0.32
C ASP A 274 0.68 26.85 -0.86
N HIS A 275 1.99 27.06 -1.08
CA HIS A 275 2.49 28.27 -1.70
C HIS A 275 2.05 28.39 -3.17
N PHE A 276 2.09 27.29 -3.91
CA PHE A 276 1.48 27.22 -5.24
C PHE A 276 -0.02 27.57 -5.19
N CYS A 277 -0.78 26.96 -4.27
CA CYS A 277 -2.21 27.24 -4.12
C CYS A 277 -2.50 28.72 -3.86
N GLU A 278 -1.69 29.35 -3.00
CA GLU A 278 -1.81 30.77 -2.67
C GLU A 278 -1.54 31.67 -3.89
N LEU A 279 -0.45 31.44 -4.61
CA LEU A 279 -0.05 32.28 -5.74
C LEU A 279 -0.84 32.03 -7.03
N ALA A 280 -1.29 30.79 -7.24
CA ALA A 280 -2.05 30.40 -8.42
C ALA A 280 -3.58 30.43 -8.22
N GLY A 281 -4.06 30.80 -7.02
CA GLY A 281 -5.48 30.83 -6.69
C GLY A 281 -6.15 29.45 -6.72
N LYS A 282 -5.42 28.38 -6.40
CA LYS A 282 -5.94 27.00 -6.36
C LYS A 282 -6.38 26.62 -4.95
N THR A 283 -7.35 25.72 -4.85
CA THR A 283 -7.79 25.17 -3.56
C THR A 283 -6.74 24.26 -2.96
N ARG A 284 -6.42 24.45 -1.68
CA ARG A 284 -5.49 23.58 -0.94
C ARG A 284 -6.11 22.18 -0.74
N PRO A 285 -5.35 21.10 -0.98
CA PRO A 285 -5.82 19.75 -0.70
C PRO A 285 -5.92 19.51 0.81
N LEU A 286 -6.84 18.62 1.19
CA LEU A 286 -6.99 18.17 2.56
C LEU A 286 -5.76 17.38 3.01
N ASP A 287 -5.29 17.63 4.23
CA ASP A 287 -4.17 16.90 4.86
C ASP A 287 -4.65 15.78 5.79
N GLU A 288 -5.95 15.46 5.77
CA GLU A 288 -6.61 14.50 6.66
C GLU A 288 -6.36 14.74 8.17
N GLY A 289 -5.97 15.97 8.56
CA GLY A 289 -5.54 16.27 9.92
C GLY A 289 -4.23 15.61 10.34
N TRP A 290 -3.42 15.11 9.39
CA TRP A 290 -2.13 14.47 9.66
C TRP A 290 -0.98 15.48 9.79
N GLY A 291 -1.27 16.76 9.54
CA GLY A 291 -0.32 17.86 9.57
C GLY A 291 0.26 18.13 8.18
N ARG A 292 0.60 19.41 7.94
CA ARG A 292 1.09 19.93 6.66
C ARG A 292 2.62 20.07 6.66
N ALA A 293 3.13 21.22 6.22
CA ALA A 293 4.55 21.56 6.19
C ALA A 293 5.38 20.57 5.35
N ARG A 294 6.38 19.91 5.95
CA ARG A 294 7.34 19.02 5.27
C ARG A 294 6.78 17.66 4.84
N ARG A 295 5.56 17.32 5.26
CA ARG A 295 4.87 16.11 4.80
C ARG A 295 4.64 16.19 3.28
N PRO A 296 4.84 15.10 2.53
CA PRO A 296 4.57 15.12 1.10
C PRO A 296 3.08 15.40 0.86
N VAL A 297 2.79 16.21 -0.16
CA VAL A 297 1.41 16.50 -0.55
C VAL A 297 0.76 15.24 -1.10
N PHE A 298 -0.46 14.97 -0.66
CA PHE A 298 -1.35 13.94 -1.18
C PHE A 298 -2.74 14.55 -1.40
N ASN A 299 -3.73 13.75 -1.79
CA ASN A 299 -5.04 14.21 -2.27
C ASN A 299 -4.93 15.09 -3.52
N VAL A 300 -3.91 14.84 -4.33
CA VAL A 300 -3.63 15.51 -5.61
C VAL A 300 -3.67 14.49 -6.74
N SER A 301 -4.29 14.87 -7.85
CA SER A 301 -4.34 14.06 -9.07
C SER A 301 -3.10 14.27 -9.91
N TRP A 302 -2.92 13.41 -10.92
CA TRP A 302 -1.87 13.59 -11.92
C TRP A 302 -1.95 14.98 -12.57
N GLN A 303 -3.16 15.44 -12.91
CA GLN A 303 -3.34 16.77 -13.51
C GLN A 303 -2.97 17.90 -12.54
N ASP A 304 -3.28 17.77 -11.25
CA ASP A 304 -2.89 18.77 -10.25
C ASP A 304 -1.36 18.85 -10.10
N ALA A 305 -0.67 17.70 -10.21
CA ALA A 305 0.79 17.64 -10.21
C ALA A 305 1.41 18.28 -11.47
N CYS A 306 0.80 18.06 -12.65
CA CYS A 306 1.17 18.76 -13.88
C CYS A 306 0.95 20.27 -13.79
N ASP A 307 -0.18 20.71 -13.22
CA ASP A 307 -0.46 22.14 -13.01
C ASP A 307 0.60 22.79 -12.10
N TYR A 308 1.01 22.09 -11.02
CA TYR A 308 2.10 22.54 -10.15
C TYR A 308 3.43 22.65 -10.91
N ALA A 309 3.78 21.63 -11.71
CA ALA A 309 5.01 21.65 -12.51
C ALA A 309 5.02 22.79 -13.55
N ALA A 310 3.89 23.03 -14.22
CA ALA A 310 3.73 24.12 -15.17
C ALA A 310 3.84 25.48 -14.50
N TRP A 311 3.22 25.66 -13.33
CA TRP A 311 3.39 26.87 -12.52
C TRP A 311 4.84 27.08 -12.09
N LEU A 312 5.50 26.04 -11.58
CA LEU A 312 6.90 26.13 -11.16
C LEU A 312 7.80 26.48 -12.35
N SER A 313 7.49 25.97 -13.54
CA SER A 313 8.20 26.34 -14.77
C SER A 313 8.04 27.81 -15.10
N ALA A 314 6.83 28.35 -15.00
CA ALA A 314 6.55 29.74 -15.30
C ALA A 314 7.26 30.70 -14.33
N VAL A 315 7.32 30.37 -13.04
CA VAL A 315 7.96 31.24 -12.03
C VAL A 315 9.49 31.17 -12.07
N THR A 316 10.06 30.05 -12.48
CA THR A 316 11.53 29.87 -12.55
C THR A 316 12.13 30.22 -13.91
N GLY A 317 11.34 30.17 -14.99
CA GLY A 317 11.84 30.21 -16.36
C GLY A 317 12.55 28.92 -16.80
N HIS A 318 12.51 27.87 -15.98
CA HIS A 318 13.10 26.56 -16.28
C HIS A 318 12.01 25.52 -16.51
N ARG A 319 12.28 24.49 -17.30
CA ARG A 319 11.28 23.46 -17.59
C ARG A 319 11.22 22.44 -16.46
N TYR A 320 10.18 22.55 -15.63
CA TYR A 320 9.79 21.54 -14.65
C TYR A 320 8.66 20.66 -15.18
N ARG A 321 8.73 19.37 -14.88
CA ARG A 321 7.74 18.36 -15.27
C ARG A 321 7.73 17.21 -14.28
N LEU A 322 6.73 16.34 -14.39
CA LEU A 322 6.81 15.03 -13.77
C LEU A 322 7.97 14.25 -14.41
N PRO A 323 8.68 13.39 -13.66
CA PRO A 323 9.64 12.47 -14.25
C PRO A 323 8.93 11.57 -15.25
N THR A 324 9.65 11.13 -16.29
CA THR A 324 9.22 9.93 -17.01
C THR A 324 9.39 8.72 -16.08
N GLU A 325 8.69 7.65 -16.38
CA GLU A 325 8.80 6.42 -15.61
C GLU A 325 10.23 5.87 -15.63
N ALA A 326 10.88 5.95 -16.79
CA ALA A 326 12.27 5.54 -16.95
C ALA A 326 13.22 6.39 -16.10
N GLU A 327 13.02 7.72 -16.09
CA GLU A 327 13.79 8.62 -15.22
C GLU A 327 13.57 8.32 -13.74
N TRP A 328 12.32 8.02 -13.34
CA TRP A 328 11.99 7.68 -11.97
C TRP A 328 12.69 6.39 -11.52
N GLU A 329 12.62 5.32 -12.31
CA GLU A 329 13.26 4.04 -11.95
C GLU A 329 14.79 4.15 -11.95
N TYR A 330 15.36 4.87 -12.93
CA TYR A 330 16.78 5.16 -12.99
C TYR A 330 17.25 5.86 -11.70
N ALA A 331 16.51 6.91 -11.32
CA ALA A 331 16.76 7.69 -10.12
C ALA A 331 16.58 6.88 -8.84
N CYS A 332 15.57 5.99 -8.79
CA CYS A 332 15.29 5.10 -7.67
C CYS A 332 16.46 4.15 -7.43
N ARG A 333 16.89 3.45 -8.48
CA ARG A 333 17.99 2.48 -8.45
C ARG A 333 19.33 3.12 -8.13
N ALA A 334 19.57 4.36 -8.56
CA ALA A 334 20.82 5.10 -8.32
C ALA A 334 22.09 4.28 -8.63
N GLY A 335 22.03 3.51 -9.73
CA GLY A 335 23.11 2.64 -10.21
C GLY A 335 23.13 1.22 -9.63
N THR A 336 22.17 0.81 -8.80
CA THR A 336 22.04 -0.59 -8.36
C THR A 336 21.15 -1.41 -9.31
N THR A 337 21.35 -2.73 -9.29
CA THR A 337 20.47 -3.71 -9.97
C THR A 337 19.63 -4.52 -8.99
N THR A 338 19.73 -4.20 -7.70
CA THR A 338 19.05 -4.88 -6.60
C THR A 338 17.56 -4.50 -6.54
N ARG A 339 16.78 -5.23 -5.75
CA ARG A 339 15.33 -4.96 -5.59
C ARG A 339 15.04 -3.55 -5.07
N TYR A 340 15.87 -3.05 -4.16
CA TYR A 340 15.82 -1.69 -3.61
C TYR A 340 17.17 -1.00 -3.77
N ALA A 341 17.23 0.33 -3.67
CA ALA A 341 18.48 1.09 -3.72
C ALA A 341 19.45 0.76 -2.57
N PHE A 342 18.96 0.07 -1.54
CA PHE A 342 19.70 -0.33 -0.34
C PHE A 342 20.10 -1.82 -0.32
N GLY A 343 19.81 -2.57 -1.38
CA GLY A 343 20.03 -4.02 -1.48
C GLY A 343 18.75 -4.77 -1.82
N ASP A 344 18.71 -6.08 -1.57
CA ASP A 344 17.56 -6.92 -1.94
C ASP A 344 16.47 -7.02 -0.87
N ALA A 345 16.68 -6.36 0.27
CA ALA A 345 15.70 -6.24 1.34
C ALA A 345 15.80 -4.86 2.00
N ILE A 346 14.65 -4.32 2.42
CA ILE A 346 14.55 -3.13 3.26
C ILE A 346 13.61 -3.40 4.43
N THR A 347 13.66 -2.53 5.44
CA THR A 347 12.77 -2.56 6.60
C THR A 347 12.24 -1.16 6.86
N GLY A 348 11.34 -1.01 7.84
CA GLY A 348 10.85 0.29 8.32
C GLY A 348 11.93 1.28 8.81
N LYS A 349 13.22 0.91 8.82
CA LYS A 349 14.35 1.82 9.04
C LYS A 349 14.75 2.62 7.79
N PHE A 350 14.39 2.13 6.60
CA PHE A 350 14.78 2.69 5.31
C PHE A 350 13.62 3.34 4.56
N ALA A 351 12.38 3.04 4.97
CA ALA A 351 11.18 3.40 4.23
C ALA A 351 9.97 3.44 5.18
N ASN A 352 8.97 4.25 4.84
CA ASN A 352 7.64 4.15 5.43
C ASN A 352 6.78 3.22 4.57
N VAL A 353 6.55 2.00 5.04
CA VAL A 353 5.82 0.92 4.35
C VAL A 353 5.10 0.04 5.39
N ASP A 354 4.36 -0.97 4.93
CA ASP A 354 3.65 -1.99 5.73
C ASP A 354 2.60 -1.42 6.71
N GLY A 355 2.24 -0.15 6.54
CA GLY A 355 1.33 0.55 7.43
C GLY A 355 1.85 0.65 8.85
N ILE A 356 3.17 0.66 9.10
CA ILE A 356 3.70 0.74 10.47
C ILE A 356 3.35 2.10 11.10
N VAL A 357 3.56 3.21 10.37
CA VAL A 357 3.28 4.57 10.84
C VAL A 357 1.80 4.97 10.63
N LYS A 358 1.04 4.20 9.84
CA LYS A 358 -0.40 4.40 9.51
C LYS A 358 -0.76 5.70 8.78
N LYS A 359 0.21 6.57 8.53
CA LYS A 359 0.13 7.80 7.74
C LYS A 359 1.48 8.05 7.08
N THR A 360 1.56 9.05 6.21
CA THR A 360 2.84 9.52 5.67
C THR A 360 3.77 9.99 6.80
N THR A 361 5.03 10.24 6.46
CA THR A 361 6.00 10.93 7.31
C THR A 361 6.54 12.15 6.57
N ASP A 362 7.19 13.05 7.31
CA ASP A 362 7.89 14.19 6.73
C ASP A 362 8.92 13.71 5.69
N SER A 363 9.00 14.44 4.58
CA SER A 363 9.91 14.09 3.49
C SER A 363 11.36 14.20 3.96
N GLY A 364 12.14 13.17 3.64
CA GLY A 364 13.53 13.04 4.06
C GLY A 364 13.73 12.42 5.45
N ARG A 365 12.69 11.80 6.05
CA ARG A 365 12.83 11.13 7.36
C ARG A 365 13.75 9.91 7.30
N PHE A 366 13.77 9.20 6.19
CA PHE A 366 14.58 7.99 6.00
C PHE A 366 15.87 8.30 5.23
N PRO A 367 16.87 7.41 5.22
CA PRO A 367 18.10 7.63 4.45
C PRO A 367 17.84 7.82 2.95
N ALA A 368 18.61 8.69 2.31
CA ALA A 368 18.61 8.81 0.85
C ALA A 368 19.33 7.64 0.16
N ASN A 369 19.00 7.40 -1.11
CA ASN A 369 19.79 6.54 -1.98
C ASN A 369 21.15 7.19 -2.36
N ARG A 370 21.96 6.50 -3.17
CA ARG A 370 23.32 6.93 -3.53
C ARG A 370 23.38 8.29 -4.26
N TRP A 371 22.26 8.75 -4.83
CA TRP A 371 22.18 10.04 -5.53
C TRP A 371 21.51 11.14 -4.69
N GLY A 372 21.30 10.90 -3.40
CA GLY A 372 20.76 11.92 -2.49
C GLY A 372 19.25 12.14 -2.65
N LEU A 373 18.54 11.19 -3.25
CA LEU A 373 17.08 11.16 -3.36
C LEU A 373 16.48 10.38 -2.18
N TYR A 374 15.49 10.99 -1.55
CA TYR A 374 14.79 10.47 -0.38
C TYR A 374 13.45 9.87 -0.78
N ASP A 375 12.95 8.97 0.07
CA ASP A 375 11.59 8.40 -0.03
C ASP A 375 11.29 7.75 -1.39
N MET A 376 12.31 7.26 -2.11
CA MET A 376 12.12 6.50 -3.37
C MET A 376 11.47 5.11 -3.15
N HIS A 377 11.36 4.68 -1.89
CA HIS A 377 10.74 3.43 -1.48
C HIS A 377 9.75 3.72 -0.35
N GLY A 378 8.46 3.76 -0.65
CA GLY A 378 7.38 4.00 0.30
C GLY A 378 7.02 5.48 0.51
N ASN A 379 6.35 5.75 1.63
CA ASN A 379 5.67 7.01 1.97
C ASN A 379 4.46 7.31 1.08
N LEU A 380 4.64 7.57 -0.22
CA LEU A 380 3.57 7.76 -1.20
C LEU A 380 3.97 7.16 -2.55
N TRP A 381 2.98 6.62 -3.26
CA TRP A 381 3.09 6.39 -4.69
C TRP A 381 3.27 7.72 -5.40
N GLU A 382 4.12 7.76 -6.42
CA GLU A 382 4.44 9.00 -7.12
C GLU A 382 4.01 8.98 -8.57
N TRP A 383 3.22 9.99 -8.96
CA TRP A 383 2.84 10.22 -10.34
C TRP A 383 4.06 10.43 -11.25
N VAL A 384 4.09 9.74 -12.38
CA VAL A 384 5.03 9.96 -13.49
C VAL A 384 4.28 10.37 -14.77
N GLU A 385 4.99 10.83 -15.79
CA GLU A 385 4.39 11.36 -17.02
C GLU A 385 3.64 10.31 -17.86
N ASP A 386 4.12 9.07 -17.82
CA ASP A 386 3.75 7.96 -18.69
C ASP A 386 2.29 7.49 -18.55
N VAL A 387 1.69 7.09 -19.68
CA VAL A 387 0.40 6.39 -19.68
C VAL A 387 0.59 4.92 -19.33
N TRP A 388 -0.46 4.30 -18.78
CA TRP A 388 -0.35 2.90 -18.36
C TRP A 388 -0.24 1.94 -19.54
N HIS A 389 0.73 1.04 -19.46
CA HIS A 389 0.88 -0.12 -20.35
C HIS A 389 1.03 -1.37 -19.47
N ASP A 390 0.47 -2.50 -19.90
CA ASP A 390 0.47 -3.76 -19.15
C ASP A 390 1.78 -4.57 -19.26
N SER A 391 2.77 -4.04 -19.99
CA SER A 391 4.11 -4.60 -20.14
C SER A 391 5.09 -3.52 -20.66
N TYR A 392 6.37 -3.88 -20.78
CA TYR A 392 7.40 -3.08 -21.44
C TYR A 392 7.62 -3.46 -22.91
N VAL A 393 6.72 -4.24 -23.53
CA VAL A 393 6.84 -4.58 -24.95
C VAL A 393 6.61 -3.32 -25.79
N GLY A 394 7.66 -2.84 -26.44
CA GLY A 394 7.62 -1.59 -27.23
C GLY A 394 7.90 -0.32 -26.41
N ALA A 395 8.35 -0.45 -25.17
CA ALA A 395 8.73 0.69 -24.33
C ALA A 395 9.88 1.52 -24.96
N PRO A 396 9.87 2.85 -24.82
CA PRO A 396 11.00 3.70 -25.21
C PRO A 396 12.30 3.33 -24.47
N CYS A 397 13.42 3.42 -25.17
CA CYS A 397 14.75 3.07 -24.62
C CYS A 397 15.68 4.29 -24.43
N ASP A 398 15.15 5.50 -24.58
CA ASP A 398 15.90 6.76 -24.54
C ASP A 398 15.52 7.66 -23.35
N GLY A 399 14.72 7.13 -22.42
CA GLY A 399 14.26 7.85 -21.23
C GLY A 399 13.04 8.74 -21.47
N SER A 400 12.52 8.83 -22.70
CA SER A 400 11.28 9.57 -22.99
C SER A 400 10.05 8.91 -22.35
N ALA A 401 9.03 9.72 -22.07
CA ALA A 401 7.77 9.23 -21.52
C ALA A 401 7.01 8.40 -22.56
N TRP A 402 6.51 7.24 -22.15
CA TRP A 402 5.69 6.38 -22.98
C TRP A 402 4.23 6.85 -22.95
N THR A 403 3.85 7.62 -23.97
CA THR A 403 2.55 8.32 -24.00
C THR A 403 1.58 7.81 -25.08
N ILE A 404 2.02 6.90 -25.95
CA ILE A 404 1.25 6.39 -27.09
C ILE A 404 1.06 4.88 -26.96
N GLY A 405 -0.17 4.40 -27.18
CA GLY A 405 -0.49 2.97 -27.31
C GLY A 405 -0.99 2.29 -26.04
N GLY A 406 -1.11 3.02 -24.92
CA GLY A 406 -1.59 2.52 -23.63
C GLY A 406 -2.96 3.04 -23.21
N ASP A 407 -3.33 2.75 -21.97
CA ASP A 407 -4.56 3.23 -21.33
C ASP A 407 -4.39 4.67 -20.82
N ASP A 408 -4.77 5.66 -21.65
CA ASP A 408 -4.67 7.09 -21.32
C ASP A 408 -5.64 7.53 -20.19
N SER A 409 -6.60 6.69 -19.79
CA SER A 409 -7.40 6.97 -18.58
C SER A 409 -6.57 6.81 -17.30
N LYS A 410 -5.42 6.14 -17.40
CA LYS A 410 -4.50 5.90 -16.29
C LYS A 410 -3.15 6.55 -16.52
N ARG A 411 -2.45 6.75 -15.41
CA ARG A 411 -1.07 7.18 -15.36
C ARG A 411 -0.29 6.22 -14.48
N VAL A 412 0.97 6.02 -14.82
CA VAL A 412 1.84 5.20 -14.00
C VAL A 412 2.11 5.92 -12.67
N VAL A 413 2.15 5.14 -11.59
CA VAL A 413 2.68 5.57 -10.30
C VAL A 413 3.77 4.62 -9.82
N ARG A 414 4.76 5.16 -9.09
CA ARG A 414 5.96 4.42 -8.67
C ARG A 414 6.29 4.54 -7.18
N GLY A 415 7.04 3.57 -6.66
CA GLY A 415 7.70 3.65 -5.36
C GLY A 415 6.98 3.06 -4.14
N GLY A 416 5.70 2.70 -4.23
CA GLY A 416 4.94 2.19 -3.09
C GLY A 416 4.48 3.30 -2.14
N SER A 417 3.55 2.97 -1.23
CA SER A 417 2.99 3.93 -0.27
C SER A 417 3.03 3.40 1.16
N TYR A 418 2.88 4.29 2.14
CA TYR A 418 3.07 3.99 3.57
C TYR A 418 2.26 2.80 4.10
N SER A 419 1.09 2.50 3.52
CA SER A 419 0.20 1.42 3.94
C SER A 419 0.38 0.13 3.16
N TYR A 420 1.18 0.14 2.08
CA TYR A 420 1.34 -0.99 1.18
C TYR A 420 2.49 -1.90 1.64
N PRO A 421 2.44 -3.20 1.29
CA PRO A 421 3.51 -4.13 1.60
C PRO A 421 4.86 -3.63 1.07
N VAL A 422 5.94 -3.91 1.79
CA VAL A 422 7.31 -3.55 1.39
C VAL A 422 7.66 -4.05 -0.01
N ALA A 423 7.09 -5.18 -0.45
CA ALA A 423 7.27 -5.74 -1.78
C ALA A 423 6.76 -4.83 -2.91
N GLU A 424 5.82 -3.93 -2.63
CA GLU A 424 5.31 -2.91 -3.56
C GLU A 424 6.26 -1.71 -3.69
N ALA A 425 7.24 -1.59 -2.80
CA ALA A 425 8.23 -0.51 -2.83
C ALA A 425 9.51 -0.91 -3.57
N ARG A 426 9.55 -2.07 -4.25
CA ARG A 426 10.70 -2.46 -5.09
C ARG A 426 10.87 -1.44 -6.23
N SER A 427 12.11 -1.24 -6.67
CA SER A 427 12.46 -0.22 -7.67
C SER A 427 11.70 -0.37 -8.98
N ALA A 428 11.42 -1.61 -9.40
CA ALA A 428 10.76 -1.93 -10.65
C ALA A 428 9.22 -1.90 -10.58
N VAL A 429 8.61 -1.93 -9.39
CA VAL A 429 7.15 -2.03 -9.27
C VAL A 429 6.49 -0.80 -9.87
N ARG A 430 5.42 -1.07 -10.63
CA ARG A 430 4.61 -0.09 -11.34
C ARG A 430 3.15 -0.33 -10.97
N CYS A 431 2.34 0.72 -10.96
CA CYS A 431 0.90 0.58 -10.87
C CYS A 431 0.23 1.59 -11.82
N GLY A 432 -0.84 1.15 -12.48
CA GLY A 432 -1.67 2.00 -13.33
C GLY A 432 -2.83 2.56 -12.52
N GLN A 433 -2.79 3.86 -12.23
CA GLN A 433 -3.80 4.53 -11.43
C GLN A 433 -4.64 5.48 -12.30
N ASP A 434 -5.96 5.55 -12.04
CA ASP A 434 -6.85 6.50 -12.73
C ASP A 434 -6.32 7.93 -12.56
N ARG A 435 -6.15 8.64 -13.69
CA ARG A 435 -5.48 9.95 -13.71
C ARG A 435 -6.20 11.03 -12.90
N PHE A 436 -7.46 10.82 -12.54
CA PHE A 436 -8.27 11.75 -11.74
C PHE A 436 -8.30 11.39 -10.25
N THR A 437 -7.71 10.26 -9.86
CA THR A 437 -7.60 9.84 -8.46
C THR A 437 -6.96 10.94 -7.61
N ARG A 438 -7.60 11.22 -6.48
CA ARG A 438 -7.08 12.05 -5.39
C ARG A 438 -7.30 11.27 -4.12
N ASP A 439 -6.24 10.79 -3.51
CA ASP A 439 -6.31 10.06 -2.25
C ASP A 439 -5.03 10.29 -1.42
N VAL A 440 -4.99 9.62 -0.27
CA VAL A 440 -3.92 9.75 0.72
C VAL A 440 -2.66 8.93 0.40
N HIS A 441 -2.66 8.20 -0.72
CA HIS A 441 -1.59 7.28 -1.11
C HIS A 441 -0.74 7.80 -2.26
N HIS A 442 -1.20 8.82 -2.98
CA HIS A 442 -0.53 9.36 -4.15
C HIS A 442 -0.04 10.80 -3.92
N GLY A 443 1.24 11.02 -4.25
CA GLY A 443 1.90 12.31 -4.33
C GLY A 443 2.73 12.39 -5.60
N PHE A 444 3.76 13.24 -5.61
CA PHE A 444 4.63 13.36 -6.78
C PHE A 444 5.97 14.01 -6.41
N ARG A 445 6.93 13.87 -7.32
CA ARG A 445 8.19 14.61 -7.35
C ARG A 445 8.39 15.22 -8.74
N LEU A 446 9.38 16.10 -8.89
CA LEU A 446 9.61 16.79 -10.16
C LEU A 446 10.99 16.53 -10.73
N VAL A 447 11.08 16.67 -12.05
CA VAL A 447 12.31 16.81 -12.81
C VAL A 447 12.38 18.22 -13.40
N ARG A 448 13.59 18.80 -13.38
CA ARG A 448 13.99 20.02 -14.07
C ARG A 448 14.96 19.62 -15.19
N ASP A 449 14.64 19.97 -16.43
CA ASP A 449 15.57 19.80 -17.56
C ASP A 449 16.76 20.78 -17.41
N LEU A 450 17.98 20.35 -17.79
CA LEU A 450 19.23 21.12 -17.63
C LEU A 450 19.83 21.62 -18.94
#